data_AF-A0A1H6NYP0-F1
#
_entry.id   AF-A0A1H6NYP0-F1
#
_cell.length_a   1.000
_cell.length_b   1.000
_cell.length_c   1.000
_cell.angle_alpha   90.00
_cell.angle_beta   90.00
_cell.angle_gamma   90.00
#
_symmetry.space_group_name_H-M   'P 1'
#
loop_
_entity.id
_entity.type
_entity.pdbx_description
1 polymer ?
#
loop_
_entity_poly.entity_id
_entity_poly.type
_entity_poly.pdbx_seq_one_letter_code
_entity_poly.pdbx_strand_id
1 'polypeptide(L)'
;MSRQFYLQDSRSNAYVGDGLSFWAVDGKGYVTDLAKAELYTAEQATSHRDTDIPWPKDYIDARTRIGVDCQYVDIREALDQHPDAAEFYMQKPKDWNGNNLIWLMADGGFTSDLRKAVRVARADTISMIGRCGQTGGVAWPCAYIDAHSRRLVERDDVNLEQALRGTGIKLPKPKKPRMMMFNCHGCGRFISDRQRFEHNCWNCGADNRP
;
A
#
# COMPACT_ATOMS: atom_id res chain seq x y z
N MET A 1 4.74 15.70 20.38
CA MET A 1 4.13 14.36 20.28
C MET A 1 2.80 14.52 19.58
N SER A 2 2.61 13.86 18.44
CA SER A 2 1.32 13.89 17.73
C SER A 2 0.22 13.39 18.66
N ARG A 3 -0.84 14.19 18.79
CA ARG A 3 -2.08 13.79 19.49
C ARG A 3 -3.07 13.09 18.56
N GLN A 4 -2.72 12.95 17.28
CA GLN A 4 -3.57 12.39 16.24
C GLN A 4 -2.91 11.19 15.56
N PHE A 5 -3.75 10.25 15.15
CA PHE A 5 -3.34 9.00 14.53
C PHE A 5 -4.19 8.71 13.31
N TYR A 6 -3.55 8.22 12.25
CA TYR A 6 -4.24 7.50 11.20
C TYR A 6 -4.40 6.04 11.63
N LEU A 7 -5.52 5.42 11.29
CA LEU A 7 -5.76 4.01 11.63
C LEU A 7 -5.70 3.18 10.35
N GLN A 8 -4.64 2.39 10.21
CA GLN A 8 -4.45 1.51 9.04
C GLN A 8 -5.15 0.17 9.27
N ASP A 9 -5.81 -0.37 8.26
CA ASP A 9 -6.12 -1.81 8.26
C ASP A 9 -4.91 -2.61 7.76
N SER A 10 -4.38 -3.49 8.62
CA SER A 10 -3.19 -4.27 8.35
C SER A 10 -3.45 -5.63 7.70
N ARG A 11 -4.71 -5.97 7.40
CA ARG A 11 -5.05 -7.23 6.72
C ARG A 11 -4.42 -7.26 5.33
N SER A 12 -4.03 -8.44 4.87
CA SER A 12 -3.34 -8.60 3.59
C SER A 12 -4.11 -8.06 2.39
N ASN A 13 -5.45 -8.10 2.44
CA ASN A 13 -6.34 -7.59 1.40
C ASN A 13 -6.63 -6.08 1.52
N ALA A 14 -6.16 -5.41 2.56
CA ALA A 14 -6.38 -3.98 2.77
C ALA A 14 -5.35 -3.11 2.02
N TYR A 15 -4.25 -3.68 1.54
CA TYR A 15 -3.28 -2.94 0.73
C TYR A 15 -3.80 -2.73 -0.70
N VAL A 16 -3.56 -1.55 -1.26
CA VAL A 16 -3.85 -1.24 -2.69
C VAL A 16 -2.52 -1.04 -3.39
N GLY A 17 -2.00 -2.11 -4.01
CA GLY A 17 -0.58 -2.16 -4.38
C GLY A 17 0.30 -2.11 -3.14
N ASP A 18 1.26 -1.19 -3.12
CA ASP A 18 2.08 -0.90 -1.93
C ASP A 18 1.45 0.17 -1.02
N GLY A 19 0.36 0.81 -1.44
CA GLY A 19 -0.31 1.86 -0.68
C GLY A 19 -0.97 1.34 0.59
N LEU A 20 -0.72 2.03 1.71
CA LEU A 20 -1.45 1.78 2.96
C LEU A 20 -2.87 2.32 2.86
N SER A 21 -3.83 1.54 3.37
CA SER A 21 -5.23 1.94 3.46
C SER A 21 -5.60 2.28 4.90
N PHE A 22 -6.25 3.42 5.06
CA PHE A 22 -6.70 3.96 6.34
C PHE A 22 -8.21 4.03 6.40
N TRP A 23 -8.76 4.02 7.60
CA TRP A 23 -10.17 4.29 7.81
C TRP A 23 -10.55 5.67 7.25
N ALA A 24 -11.62 5.70 6.47
CA ALA A 24 -12.18 6.92 5.90
C ALA A 24 -13.05 7.64 6.93
N VAL A 25 -13.14 8.97 6.80
CA VAL A 25 -14.09 9.78 7.56
C VAL A 25 -15.52 9.25 7.42
N ASP A 26 -16.31 9.41 8.48
CA ASP A 26 -17.70 8.93 8.59
C ASP A 26 -17.87 7.41 8.42
N GLY A 27 -16.82 6.61 8.63
CA GLY A 27 -16.88 5.15 8.51
C GLY A 27 -17.14 4.65 7.09
N LYS A 28 -16.78 5.44 6.06
CA LYS A 28 -17.01 5.13 4.63
C LYS A 28 -16.02 4.09 4.06
N GLY A 29 -15.62 3.11 4.85
CA GLY A 29 -14.66 2.08 4.49
C GLY A 29 -13.21 2.57 4.58
N TYR A 30 -12.41 2.25 3.56
CA TYR A 30 -10.97 2.50 3.56
C TYR A 30 -10.54 3.39 2.40
N VAL A 31 -9.55 4.23 2.64
CA VAL A 31 -8.97 5.17 1.68
C VAL A 31 -7.46 5.12 1.75
N THR A 32 -6.81 5.29 0.60
CA THR A 32 -5.35 5.53 0.53
C THR A 32 -5.03 7.03 0.45
N ASP A 33 -6.04 7.88 0.21
CA ASP A 33 -5.92 9.34 0.23
C ASP A 33 -5.98 9.85 1.67
N LEU A 34 -4.86 10.39 2.16
CA LEU A 34 -4.76 10.90 3.52
C LEU A 34 -5.63 12.13 3.79
N ALA A 35 -6.09 12.84 2.77
CA ALA A 35 -7.05 13.94 2.93
C ALA A 35 -8.47 13.43 3.27
N LYS A 36 -8.76 12.17 2.95
CA LYS A 36 -10.06 11.51 3.21
C LYS A 36 -10.01 10.57 4.42
N ALA A 37 -8.83 10.37 4.99
CA ALA A 37 -8.62 9.48 6.13
C ALA A 37 -9.07 10.16 7.44
N GLU A 38 -9.71 9.38 8.31
CA GLU A 38 -10.11 9.82 9.64
C GLU A 38 -8.89 9.95 10.56
N LEU A 39 -8.93 10.98 11.42
CA LEU A 39 -7.92 11.22 12.45
C LEU A 39 -8.48 10.89 13.82
N TYR A 40 -7.82 9.98 14.51
CA TYR A 40 -8.21 9.49 15.82
C TYR A 40 -7.32 10.07 16.91
N THR A 41 -7.88 10.26 18.11
CA THR A 41 -7.07 10.46 19.32
C THR A 41 -6.35 9.17 19.72
N ALA A 42 -5.40 9.25 20.65
CA ALA A 42 -4.69 8.06 21.15
C ALA A 42 -5.65 7.03 21.78
N GLU A 43 -6.64 7.50 22.54
CA GLU A 43 -7.65 6.67 23.20
C GLU A 43 -8.52 5.95 22.18
N GLN A 44 -8.98 6.68 21.16
CA GLN A 44 -9.78 6.10 20.08
C GLN A 44 -8.96 5.06 19.33
N ALA A 45 -7.76 5.42 18.88
CA ALA A 45 -6.91 4.60 18.02
C ALA A 45 -6.45 3.28 18.68
N THR A 46 -6.51 3.18 20.02
CA THR A 46 -6.17 1.95 20.77
C THR A 46 -7.38 1.10 21.16
N SER A 47 -8.61 1.58 20.89
CA SER A 47 -9.86 0.86 21.18
C SER A 47 -10.39 0.02 20.01
N HIS A 48 -9.68 0.02 18.88
CA HIS A 48 -10.09 -0.66 17.64
C HIS A 48 -9.61 -2.11 17.55
N ARG A 49 -9.84 -2.76 16.40
CA ARG A 49 -9.54 -4.17 16.17
C ARG A 49 -8.03 -4.42 16.23
N ASP A 50 -7.65 -5.67 16.44
CA ASP A 50 -6.24 -6.08 16.47
C ASP A 50 -5.52 -5.90 15.12
N THR A 51 -6.27 -5.84 14.01
CA THR A 51 -5.76 -5.51 12.68
C THR A 51 -5.66 -4.02 12.40
N ASP A 52 -6.19 -3.18 13.29
CA ASP A 52 -6.16 -1.73 13.12
C ASP A 52 -4.88 -1.17 13.76
N ILE A 53 -3.96 -0.69 12.93
CA ILE A 53 -2.66 -0.18 13.35
C ILE A 53 -2.72 1.35 13.48
N PRO A 54 -2.58 1.92 14.68
CA PRO A 54 -2.47 3.37 14.87
C PRO A 54 -1.10 3.87 14.43
N TRP A 55 -1.08 4.81 13.49
CA TRP A 55 0.11 5.49 13.03
C TRP A 55 0.09 6.95 13.45
N PRO A 56 1.12 7.47 14.16
CA PRO A 56 1.18 8.89 14.49
C PRO A 56 1.10 9.75 13.22
N LYS A 57 0.19 10.72 13.21
CA LYS A 57 -0.05 11.60 12.05
C LYS A 57 1.24 12.22 11.51
N ASP A 58 2.02 12.86 12.37
CA ASP A 58 3.28 13.52 11.99
C ASP A 58 4.28 12.55 11.32
N TYR A 59 4.31 11.30 11.80
CA TYR A 59 5.20 10.27 11.25
C TYR A 59 4.82 9.91 9.81
N ILE A 60 3.53 9.72 9.56
CA ILE A 60 2.98 9.41 8.24
C ILE A 60 3.09 10.60 7.31
N ASP A 61 2.71 11.79 7.76
CA ASP A 61 2.74 13.01 6.95
C ASP A 61 4.13 13.29 6.38
N ALA A 62 5.18 13.09 7.19
CA ALA A 62 6.57 13.26 6.79
C ALA A 62 7.06 12.24 5.74
N ARG A 63 6.32 11.14 5.53
CA ARG A 63 6.67 10.04 4.61
C ARG A 63 5.74 9.94 3.42
N THR A 64 4.88 10.95 3.23
CA THR A 64 3.92 10.94 2.14
C THR A 64 4.59 10.97 0.78
N ARG A 65 3.95 10.30 -0.18
CA ARG A 65 4.14 10.40 -1.63
C ARG A 65 2.97 11.12 -2.26
N ILE A 66 3.19 11.62 -3.49
CA ILE A 66 2.11 12.14 -4.33
C ILE A 66 1.78 11.08 -5.38
N GLY A 67 0.61 10.47 -5.27
CA GLY A 67 0.11 9.52 -6.26
C GLY A 67 -1.03 10.09 -7.07
N VAL A 68 -1.37 9.38 -8.14
CA VAL A 68 -2.47 9.74 -9.04
C VAL A 68 -3.23 8.45 -9.31
N ASP A 69 -4.48 8.40 -8.87
CA ASP A 69 -5.30 7.20 -8.95
C ASP A 69 -5.93 7.09 -10.36
N CYS A 70 -5.62 6.00 -11.05
CA CYS A 70 -6.06 5.75 -12.42
C CYS A 70 -7.59 5.65 -12.56
N GLN A 71 -8.33 5.44 -11.46
CA GLN A 71 -9.79 5.37 -11.47
C GLN A 71 -10.46 6.75 -11.57
N TYR A 72 -9.71 7.83 -11.35
CA TYR A 72 -10.24 9.20 -11.28
C TYR A 72 -9.64 10.14 -12.32
N VAL A 73 -8.98 9.61 -13.35
CA VAL A 73 -8.38 10.41 -14.43
C VAL A 73 -8.75 9.85 -15.80
N ASP A 74 -9.03 10.74 -16.74
CA ASP A 74 -9.30 10.40 -18.13
C ASP A 74 -8.44 11.27 -19.07
N ILE A 75 -7.74 10.64 -20.01
CA ILE A 75 -6.80 11.36 -20.88
C ILE A 75 -7.51 12.26 -21.89
N ARG A 76 -8.74 11.91 -22.32
CA ARG A 76 -9.50 12.75 -23.25
C ARG A 76 -9.98 14.00 -22.53
N GLU A 77 -10.55 13.83 -21.35
CA GLU A 77 -10.92 14.94 -20.47
C GLU A 77 -9.73 15.88 -20.20
N ALA A 78 -8.57 15.31 -19.86
CA ALA A 78 -7.37 16.09 -19.58
C ALA A 78 -6.95 16.97 -20.77
N LEU A 79 -6.97 16.42 -21.98
CA LEU A 79 -6.60 17.13 -23.20
C LEU A 79 -7.67 18.15 -23.63
N ASP A 80 -8.95 17.86 -23.43
CA ASP A 80 -10.06 18.77 -23.72
C ASP A 80 -10.05 19.98 -22.77
N GLN A 81 -9.75 19.78 -21.49
CA GLN A 81 -9.66 20.86 -20.49
C GLN A 81 -8.36 21.68 -20.62
N HIS A 82 -7.29 21.08 -21.13
CA HIS A 82 -5.98 21.72 -21.26
C HIS A 82 -5.39 21.59 -22.67
N PRO A 83 -6.07 22.10 -23.72
CA PRO A 83 -5.66 21.93 -25.12
C PRO A 83 -4.32 22.61 -25.43
N ASP A 84 -4.00 23.68 -24.69
CA ASP A 84 -2.80 24.50 -24.84
C ASP A 84 -1.74 24.22 -23.77
N ALA A 85 -1.82 23.07 -23.09
CA ALA A 85 -0.82 22.69 -22.09
C ALA A 85 0.60 22.76 -22.68
N ALA A 86 1.50 23.44 -21.96
CA ALA A 86 2.90 23.61 -22.32
C ALA A 86 3.80 22.49 -21.74
N GLU A 87 3.38 21.89 -20.62
CA GLU A 87 4.14 20.88 -19.89
C GLU A 87 3.28 19.62 -19.63
N PHE A 88 3.93 18.47 -19.73
CA PHE A 88 3.32 17.15 -19.59
C PHE A 88 4.15 16.25 -18.68
N TYR A 89 3.47 15.40 -17.90
CA TYR A 89 4.09 14.21 -17.33
C TYR A 89 3.97 13.05 -18.31
N MET A 90 4.95 12.15 -18.30
CA MET A 90 4.94 10.95 -19.15
C MET A 90 4.61 9.73 -18.30
N GLN A 91 3.45 9.13 -18.56
CA GLN A 91 2.99 7.92 -17.90
C GLN A 91 3.44 6.67 -18.67
N LYS A 92 3.87 5.65 -17.93
CA LYS A 92 4.12 4.30 -18.45
C LYS A 92 2.78 3.55 -18.60
N PRO A 93 2.33 3.24 -19.83
CA PRO A 93 1.04 2.59 -20.05
C PRO A 93 1.06 1.16 -19.53
N LYS A 94 -0.10 0.69 -19.07
CA LYS A 94 -0.32 -0.70 -18.62
C LYS A 94 0.52 -1.12 -17.41
N ASP A 95 1.01 -0.17 -16.64
CA ASP A 95 1.77 -0.41 -15.42
C ASP A 95 1.22 0.46 -14.29
N TRP A 96 1.06 -0.14 -13.12
CA TRP A 96 0.41 0.49 -11.96
C TRP A 96 0.99 -0.05 -10.66
N ASN A 97 1.10 0.82 -9.64
CA ASN A 97 1.27 0.39 -8.27
C ASN A 97 -0.09 0.46 -7.55
N GLY A 98 -0.79 -0.67 -7.50
CA GLY A 98 -2.20 -0.68 -7.10
C GLY A 98 -3.02 0.15 -8.07
N ASN A 99 -3.61 1.25 -7.57
CA ASN A 99 -4.33 2.20 -8.41
C ASN A 99 -3.45 3.33 -8.96
N ASN A 100 -2.21 3.48 -8.48
CA ASN A 100 -1.40 4.64 -8.84
C ASN A 100 -0.78 4.48 -10.23
N LEU A 101 -0.89 5.53 -11.05
CA LEU A 101 -0.15 5.65 -12.30
C LEU A 101 1.37 5.68 -12.05
N ILE A 102 2.13 5.15 -13.01
CA ILE A 102 3.58 5.10 -13.00
C ILE A 102 4.16 6.14 -13.97
N TRP A 103 5.10 6.94 -13.50
CA TRP A 103 5.65 8.10 -14.17
C TRP A 103 7.11 7.91 -14.57
N LEU A 104 7.49 8.45 -15.72
CA LEU A 104 8.87 8.55 -16.16
C LEU A 104 9.64 9.54 -15.28
N MET A 105 10.86 9.19 -14.91
CA MET A 105 11.83 10.04 -14.22
C MET A 105 12.87 10.59 -15.21
N ALA A 106 13.58 11.66 -14.82
CA ALA A 106 14.58 12.31 -15.67
C ALA A 106 15.77 11.40 -16.04
N ASP A 107 16.08 10.42 -15.20
CA ASP A 107 17.13 9.42 -15.41
C ASP A 107 16.68 8.24 -16.30
N GLY A 108 15.43 8.25 -16.78
CA GLY A 108 14.83 7.16 -17.56
C GLY A 108 14.22 6.04 -16.72
N GLY A 109 14.30 6.11 -15.39
CA GLY A 109 13.60 5.22 -14.48
C GLY A 109 12.10 5.51 -14.39
N PHE A 110 11.40 4.72 -13.59
CA PHE A 110 9.95 4.86 -13.37
C PHE A 110 9.59 4.88 -11.88
N THR A 111 8.51 5.58 -11.53
CA THR A 111 8.10 5.77 -10.14
C THR A 111 6.59 6.01 -9.99
N SER A 112 6.02 5.60 -8.86
CA SER A 112 4.64 5.96 -8.45
C SER A 112 4.56 7.32 -7.75
N ASP A 113 5.69 7.93 -7.38
CA ASP A 113 5.74 9.23 -6.71
C ASP A 113 5.88 10.37 -7.73
N LEU A 114 4.77 11.05 -8.00
CA LEU A 114 4.67 12.13 -8.98
C LEU A 114 5.72 13.24 -8.76
N ARG A 115 6.17 13.47 -7.52
CA ARG A 115 7.20 14.48 -7.21
C ARG A 115 8.55 14.20 -7.90
N LYS A 116 8.80 12.94 -8.26
CA LYS A 116 10.02 12.49 -8.94
C LYS A 116 9.84 12.40 -10.45
N ALA A 117 8.62 12.59 -10.95
CA ALA A 117 8.31 12.53 -12.36
C ALA A 117 8.97 13.70 -13.12
N VAL A 118 9.46 13.43 -14.32
CA VAL A 118 9.97 14.47 -15.21
C VAL A 118 8.81 15.24 -15.83
N ARG A 119 8.93 16.57 -15.84
CA ARG A 119 8.06 17.46 -16.62
C ARG A 119 8.69 17.66 -17.99
N VAL A 120 7.89 17.49 -19.04
CA VAL A 120 8.33 17.49 -20.43
C VAL A 120 7.60 18.60 -21.17
N ALA A 121 8.35 19.43 -21.90
CA ALA A 121 7.74 20.45 -22.76
C ALA A 121 6.94 19.78 -23.88
N ARG A 122 5.84 20.41 -24.32
CA ARG A 122 4.97 19.90 -25.39
C ARG A 122 5.75 19.43 -26.62
N ALA A 123 6.72 20.22 -27.06
CA ALA A 123 7.56 19.94 -28.23
C ALA A 123 8.36 18.63 -28.12
N ASP A 124 8.68 18.20 -26.90
CA ASP A 124 9.54 17.04 -26.63
C ASP A 124 8.74 15.76 -26.35
N THR A 125 7.40 15.86 -26.21
CA THR A 125 6.52 14.72 -25.86
C THR A 125 6.70 13.53 -26.81
N ILE A 126 6.76 13.76 -28.12
CA ILE A 126 6.95 12.69 -29.12
C ILE A 126 8.27 11.94 -28.89
N SER A 127 9.35 12.66 -28.61
CA SER A 127 10.65 12.05 -28.31
C SER A 127 10.58 11.22 -27.02
N MET A 128 9.89 11.73 -25.99
CA MET A 128 9.78 11.05 -24.70
C MET A 128 8.88 9.81 -24.75
N ILE A 129 7.83 9.81 -25.60
CA ILE A 129 6.99 8.62 -25.83
C ILE A 129 7.85 7.42 -26.26
N GLY A 130 8.84 7.64 -27.13
CA GLY A 130 9.76 6.59 -27.56
C GLY A 130 10.67 6.07 -26.45
N ARG A 131 10.99 6.91 -25.44
CA ARG A 131 11.80 6.51 -24.27
C ARG A 131 11.04 5.66 -23.27
N CYS A 132 9.71 5.64 -23.32
CA CYS A 132 8.88 4.78 -22.47
C CYS A 132 8.83 3.31 -22.94
N GLY A 133 9.64 2.94 -23.94
CA GLY A 133 9.80 1.57 -24.41
C GLY A 133 8.72 1.15 -25.42
N GLN A 134 8.56 -0.17 -25.61
CA GLN A 134 7.71 -0.75 -26.66
C GLN A 134 6.21 -0.43 -26.49
N THR A 135 5.78 -0.13 -25.27
CA THR A 135 4.38 0.27 -24.97
C THR A 135 4.12 1.75 -25.27
N GLY A 136 5.15 2.52 -25.62
CA GLY A 136 5.08 3.98 -25.69
C GLY A 136 4.87 4.62 -24.33
N GLY A 137 4.64 5.93 -24.33
CA GLY A 137 4.24 6.73 -23.18
C GLY A 137 2.92 7.46 -23.45
N VAL A 138 2.18 7.81 -22.40
CA VAL A 138 1.02 8.71 -22.51
C VAL A 138 1.41 10.04 -21.89
N ALA A 139 1.27 11.12 -22.65
CA ALA A 139 1.56 12.48 -22.19
C ALA A 139 0.32 13.07 -21.52
N TRP A 140 0.41 13.42 -20.25
CA TRP A 140 -0.68 14.00 -19.46
C TRP A 140 -0.37 15.46 -19.12
N PRO A 141 -1.28 16.42 -19.38
CA PRO A 141 -1.09 17.81 -18.96
C PRO A 141 -0.76 17.91 -17.48
N CYS A 142 0.35 18.59 -17.12
CA CYS A 142 0.79 18.67 -15.73
C CYS A 142 -0.28 19.27 -14.82
N ALA A 143 -0.96 20.34 -15.28
CA ALA A 143 -2.01 21.00 -14.51
C ALA A 143 -3.18 20.07 -14.15
N TYR A 144 -3.63 19.23 -15.10
CA TYR A 144 -4.68 18.25 -14.85
C TYR A 144 -4.24 17.22 -13.82
N ILE A 145 -3.04 16.66 -13.98
CA ILE A 145 -2.51 15.64 -13.08
C ILE A 145 -2.26 16.18 -11.67
N ASP A 146 -1.68 17.38 -11.57
CA ASP A 146 -1.43 18.02 -10.28
C ASP A 146 -2.75 18.22 -9.52
N ALA A 147 -3.84 18.59 -10.21
CA ALA A 147 -5.18 18.76 -9.62
C ALA A 147 -5.85 17.44 -9.19
N HIS A 148 -5.52 16.31 -9.84
CA HIS A 148 -6.04 14.98 -9.50
C HIS A 148 -5.08 14.17 -8.60
N SER A 149 -3.97 14.78 -8.19
CA SER A 149 -2.99 14.14 -7.34
C SER A 149 -3.45 14.10 -5.88
N ARG A 150 -2.95 13.11 -5.13
CA ARG A 150 -3.31 12.90 -3.74
C ARG A 150 -2.11 12.48 -2.90
N ARG A 151 -2.18 12.81 -1.61
CA ARG A 151 -1.18 12.37 -0.63
C ARG A 151 -1.51 10.95 -0.17
N LEU A 152 -0.52 10.07 -0.23
CA LEU A 152 -0.61 8.70 0.28
C LEU A 152 0.72 8.28 0.91
N VAL A 153 0.76 7.09 1.49
CA VAL A 153 2.01 6.49 1.98
C VAL A 153 2.06 5.03 1.53
N GLU A 154 3.25 4.58 1.13
CA GLU A 154 3.50 3.19 0.75
C GLU A 154 4.18 2.43 1.89
N ARG A 155 3.99 1.12 1.94
CA ARG A 155 4.50 0.25 3.01
C ARG A 155 6.02 0.31 3.19
N ASP A 156 6.76 0.56 2.12
CA ASP A 156 8.23 0.60 2.15
C ASP A 156 8.79 1.89 2.77
N ASP A 157 7.96 2.95 2.89
CA ASP A 157 8.39 4.22 3.48
C ASP A 157 8.21 4.25 5.00
N VAL A 158 7.50 3.27 5.58
CA VAL A 158 7.13 3.27 7.00
C VAL A 158 7.74 2.11 7.76
N ASN A 159 7.94 2.32 9.06
CA ASN A 159 8.44 1.31 9.97
C ASN A 159 7.67 1.45 11.28
N LEU A 160 6.98 0.38 11.67
CA LEU A 160 6.04 0.42 12.79
C LEU A 160 6.74 0.60 14.13
N GLU A 161 7.91 -0.03 14.31
CA GLU A 161 8.71 0.10 15.53
C GLU A 161 9.23 1.53 15.70
N GLN A 162 9.71 2.13 14.60
CA GLN A 162 10.15 3.52 14.59
C GLN A 162 8.99 4.48 14.89
N ALA A 163 7.82 4.25 14.28
CA ALA A 163 6.65 5.09 14.45
C ALA A 163 6.11 5.09 15.89
N LEU A 164 6.07 3.91 16.53
CA LEU A 164 5.51 3.78 17.88
C LEU A 164 6.53 4.05 18.99
N ARG A 165 7.80 4.30 18.65
CA ARG A 165 8.82 4.57 19.66
C ARG A 165 8.48 5.83 20.47
N GLY A 166 8.36 5.65 21.78
CA GLY A 166 8.07 6.73 22.72
C GLY A 166 6.61 7.17 22.78
N THR A 167 5.70 6.61 21.97
CA THR A 167 4.27 6.97 22.02
C THR A 167 3.54 6.34 23.20
N GLY A 168 4.11 5.27 23.78
CA GLY A 168 3.47 4.47 24.84
C GLY A 168 2.45 3.46 24.33
N ILE A 169 2.12 3.49 23.03
CA ILE A 169 1.18 2.54 22.40
C ILE A 169 1.87 1.18 22.24
N LYS A 170 1.20 0.12 22.69
CA LYS A 170 1.62 -1.28 22.50
C LYS A 170 0.56 -2.01 21.70
N LEU A 171 0.96 -2.53 20.54
CA LEU A 171 0.05 -3.32 19.72
C LEU A 171 -0.18 -4.72 20.32
N PRO A 172 -1.40 -5.25 20.21
CA PRO A 172 -1.67 -6.63 20.58
C PRO A 172 -0.83 -7.57 19.69
N LYS A 173 -0.13 -8.53 20.30
CA LYS A 173 0.61 -9.52 19.52
C LYS A 173 -0.37 -10.42 18.77
N PRO A 174 -0.17 -10.65 17.46
CA PRO A 174 -0.98 -11.61 16.71
C PRO A 174 -0.95 -12.97 17.42
N LYS A 175 -2.13 -13.54 17.70
CA LYS A 175 -2.22 -14.89 18.25
C LYS A 175 -1.80 -15.86 17.16
N LYS A 176 -0.66 -16.55 17.36
CA LYS A 176 -0.24 -17.62 16.44
C LYS A 176 -1.36 -18.67 16.36
N PRO A 177 -1.77 -19.13 15.16
CA PRO A 177 -2.69 -20.24 15.03
C PRO A 177 -2.15 -21.41 15.84
N ARG A 178 -2.94 -21.96 16.76
CA ARG A 178 -2.57 -23.19 17.45
C ARG A 178 -2.63 -24.31 16.43
N MET A 179 -1.48 -24.85 16.06
CA MET A 179 -1.45 -26.06 15.25
C MET A 179 -2.15 -27.18 16.02
N MET A 180 -3.10 -27.86 15.37
CA MET A 180 -3.75 -29.01 15.96
C MET A 180 -2.70 -30.11 16.14
N MET A 181 -2.57 -30.58 17.38
CA MET A 181 -1.66 -31.66 17.74
C MET A 181 -2.48 -32.86 18.19
N PHE A 182 -2.05 -34.05 17.76
CA PHE A 182 -2.67 -35.32 18.09
C PHE A 182 -1.71 -36.17 18.90
N ASN A 183 -2.23 -37.12 19.65
CA ASN A 183 -1.40 -38.10 20.34
C ASN A 183 -1.22 -39.32 19.44
N CYS A 184 0.02 -39.80 19.34
CA CYS A 184 0.30 -41.07 18.69
C CYS A 184 -0.42 -42.21 19.45
N HIS A 185 -1.20 -43.04 18.74
CA HIS A 185 -1.95 -44.12 19.38
C HIS A 185 -1.05 -45.20 20.01
N GLY A 186 0.21 -45.32 19.54
CA GLY A 186 1.16 -46.32 20.02
C GLY A 186 1.95 -45.88 21.25
N CYS A 187 2.45 -44.64 21.27
CA CYS A 187 3.35 -44.16 22.35
C CYS A 187 2.88 -42.87 23.04
N GLY A 188 1.71 -42.33 22.68
CA GLY A 188 1.15 -41.12 23.28
C GLY A 188 1.85 -39.81 22.92
N ARG A 189 2.98 -39.85 22.20
CA ARG A 189 3.74 -38.66 21.81
C ARG A 189 2.93 -37.78 20.89
N PHE A 190 3.08 -36.47 21.03
CA PHE A 190 2.40 -35.56 20.13
C PHE A 190 2.94 -35.64 18.70
N ILE A 191 2.04 -35.64 17.73
CA ILE A 191 2.29 -35.59 16.29
C ILE A 191 1.43 -34.49 15.66
N SER A 192 1.91 -33.87 14.59
CA SER A 192 1.13 -32.88 13.84
C SER A 192 0.11 -33.55 12.92
N ASP A 193 -0.92 -32.80 12.51
CA ASP A 193 -1.88 -33.28 11.51
C ASP A 193 -1.19 -33.72 10.21
N ARG A 194 -0.25 -32.90 9.72
CA ARG A 194 0.57 -33.24 8.54
C ARG A 194 1.35 -34.55 8.73
N GLN A 195 2.03 -34.71 9.86
CA GLN A 195 2.79 -35.93 10.16
C GLN A 195 1.87 -37.16 10.16
N ARG A 196 0.66 -37.05 10.72
CA ARG A 196 -0.34 -38.12 10.75
C ARG A 196 -0.61 -38.71 9.36
N PHE A 197 -0.61 -37.88 8.31
CA PHE A 197 -0.87 -38.31 6.92
C PHE A 197 0.38 -38.75 6.16
N GLU A 198 1.52 -38.08 6.40
CA GLU A 198 2.72 -38.26 5.58
C GLU A 198 3.66 -39.36 6.12
N HIS A 199 3.66 -39.60 7.44
CA HIS A 199 4.65 -40.48 8.07
C HIS A 199 4.06 -41.28 9.24
N ASN A 200 4.57 -42.50 9.41
CA ASN A 200 4.41 -43.19 10.69
C ASN A 200 5.08 -42.40 11.81
N CYS A 201 4.66 -42.65 13.06
CA CYS A 201 5.24 -42.01 14.23
C CYS A 201 6.75 -42.22 14.26
N TRP A 202 7.53 -41.14 14.22
CA TRP A 202 9.00 -41.22 14.21
C TRP A 202 9.58 -41.80 15.50
N ASN A 203 8.79 -41.88 16.57
CA ASN A 203 9.21 -42.49 17.82
C ASN A 203 9.03 -44.01 17.85
N CYS A 204 7.82 -44.48 17.53
CA CYS A 204 7.46 -45.90 17.73
C CYS A 204 7.03 -46.62 16.46
N GLY A 205 7.10 -45.96 15.29
CA GLY A 205 6.73 -46.54 14.00
C GLY A 205 5.23 -46.75 13.79
N ALA A 206 4.38 -46.37 14.76
CA ALA A 206 2.93 -46.55 14.67
C ALA A 206 2.31 -45.70 13.55
N ASP A 207 1.43 -46.30 12.75
CA ASP A 207 0.66 -45.60 11.72
C ASP A 207 -0.51 -44.85 12.38
N ASN A 208 -0.51 -43.53 12.25
CA ASN A 208 -1.51 -42.70 12.91
C ASN A 208 -2.57 -42.17 11.94
N ARG A 209 -2.58 -42.57 10.67
CA ARG A 209 -3.55 -42.10 9.67
C ARG A 209 -5.00 -42.33 10.15
N PRO A 210 -5.94 -41.41 9.85
CA PRO A 210 -7.36 -41.60 10.15
C PRO A 210 -7.97 -42.81 9.43
#